data_AF-A0ABD6L5F6-F1
#
_entry.id   AF-A0ABD6L5F6-F1
#
_cell.length_a   1.000
_cell.length_b   1.000
_cell.length_c   1.000
_cell.angle_alpha   90.00
_cell.angle_beta   90.00
_cell.angle_gamma   90.00
#
_symmetry.space_group_name_H-M   'P 1'
#
loop_
_entity.id
_entity.type
_entity.pdbx_description
1 polymer ?
#
loop_
_entity_poly.entity_id
_entity_poly.type
_entity_poly.pdbx_seq_one_letter_code
_entity_poly.pdbx_strand_id
1 'polypeptide(L)'
;MKAKDIIFLYYPCMVVVCEQNAIDRETNDLREYAKIVLHSYEIPTFRLSDFDFVPAGTIKWTKHAYMLTEEQRKQIQDVSIKTREDDKERIEHFTRLKEASLRKHNKED
;
A
#
# COMPACT_ATOMS: atom_id res chain seq x y z
N MET A 1 -17.36 15.37 9.02
CA MET A 1 -18.27 14.38 8.39
C MET A 1 -17.60 13.01 8.46
N LYS A 2 -18.36 11.95 8.72
CA LYS A 2 -17.85 10.56 8.69
C LYS A 2 -18.11 9.94 7.31
N ALA A 3 -17.26 9.01 6.90
CA ALA A 3 -17.47 8.19 5.71
C ALA A 3 -18.70 7.30 5.89
N LYS A 4 -19.58 7.24 4.89
CA LYS A 4 -20.78 6.39 4.92
C LYS A 4 -20.49 5.01 4.34
N ASP A 5 -20.49 4.92 3.02
CA ASP A 5 -20.43 3.66 2.29
C ASP A 5 -19.07 3.54 1.60
N ILE A 6 -18.13 2.84 2.23
CA ILE A 6 -16.82 2.60 1.61
C ILE A 6 -16.89 1.44 0.62
N ILE A 7 -16.21 1.58 -0.50
CA ILE A 7 -16.08 0.56 -1.55
C ILE A 7 -14.61 0.29 -1.83
N PHE A 8 -14.31 -0.94 -2.25
CA PHE A 8 -12.97 -1.40 -2.61
C PHE A 8 -12.91 -1.61 -4.12
N LEU A 9 -12.13 -0.79 -4.80
CA LEU A 9 -11.90 -0.87 -6.24
C LEU A 9 -10.58 -1.61 -6.50
N TYR A 10 -10.67 -2.79 -7.10
CA TYR A 10 -9.52 -3.64 -7.37
C TYR A 10 -8.91 -3.33 -8.74
N TYR A 11 -7.71 -2.77 -8.73
CA TYR A 11 -6.87 -2.55 -9.91
C TYR A 11 -5.72 -3.57 -9.92
N PRO A 12 -5.05 -3.83 -11.06
CA PRO A 12 -4.01 -4.86 -11.14
C PRO A 12 -2.86 -4.75 -10.13
N CYS A 13 -2.50 -3.53 -9.70
CA CYS A 13 -1.39 -3.30 -8.76
C CYS A 13 -1.82 -2.78 -7.39
N MET A 14 -3.10 -2.44 -7.20
CA MET A 14 -3.58 -1.84 -5.95
C MET A 14 -5.09 -1.96 -5.77
N VAL A 15 -5.52 -1.88 -4.51
CA VAL A 15 -6.92 -1.66 -4.14
C VAL A 15 -7.08 -0.21 -3.70
N VAL A 16 -8.01 0.51 -4.33
CA VAL A 16 -8.38 1.87 -3.93
C VAL A 16 -9.63 1.80 -3.07
N VAL A 17 -9.56 2.35 -1.87
CA VAL A 17 -10.69 2.45 -0.94
C VAL A 17 -11.26 3.85 -1.04
N CYS A 18 -12.53 3.97 -1.43
CA CYS A 18 -13.18 5.26 -1.62
C CYS A 18 -14.64 5.23 -1.16
N GLU A 19 -15.28 6.40 -1.05
CA GLU A 19 -16.69 6.53 -0.70
C GLU A 19 -17.58 6.39 -1.95
N GLN A 20 -18.62 5.57 -1.84
CA GLN A 20 -19.64 5.47 -2.87
C GLN A 20 -20.37 6.81 -3.02
N ASN A 21 -20.46 7.31 -4.26
CA ASN A 21 -21.17 8.54 -4.61
C ASN A 21 -20.70 9.83 -3.90
N ALA A 22 -19.50 9.85 -3.32
CA ALA A 22 -18.92 11.09 -2.80
C ALA A 22 -17.70 11.51 -3.63
N ILE A 23 -17.74 12.74 -4.11
CA ILE A 23 -16.67 13.34 -4.91
C ILE A 23 -15.78 14.20 -4.01
N ASP A 24 -14.46 14.11 -4.19
CA ASP A 24 -13.52 15.12 -3.72
C ASP A 24 -13.57 16.33 -4.64
N ARG A 25 -13.94 17.49 -4.10
CA ARG A 25 -14.10 18.72 -4.87
C ARG A 25 -12.80 19.25 -5.46
N GLU A 26 -11.66 18.90 -4.87
CA GLU A 26 -10.36 19.36 -5.37
C GLU A 26 -9.92 18.60 -6.62
N THR A 27 -10.16 17.28 -6.67
CA THR A 27 -9.72 16.43 -7.77
C THR A 27 -10.83 16.11 -8.77
N ASN A 28 -12.09 16.32 -8.39
CA ASN A 28 -13.28 15.90 -9.13
C ASN A 28 -13.38 14.37 -9.33
N ASP A 29 -12.69 13.60 -8.48
CA ASP A 29 -12.72 12.14 -8.44
C ASP A 29 -13.50 11.62 -7.21
N LEU A 30 -13.74 10.31 -7.14
CA LEU A 30 -14.26 9.67 -5.93
C LEU A 30 -13.36 10.00 -4.73
N ARG A 31 -13.98 10.26 -3.57
CA ARG A 31 -13.25 10.54 -2.33
C ARG A 31 -12.51 9.30 -1.86
N GLU A 32 -11.21 9.26 -2.12
CA GLU A 32 -10.32 8.18 -1.70
C GLU A 32 -9.93 8.31 -0.22
N TYR A 33 -9.87 7.20 0.50
CA TYR A 33 -9.43 7.12 1.90
C TYR A 33 -8.11 6.39 2.08
N ALA A 34 -7.86 5.37 1.26
CA ALA A 34 -6.65 4.58 1.30
C ALA A 34 -6.35 3.91 -0.04
N LYS A 35 -5.09 3.55 -0.26
CA LYS A 35 -4.66 2.63 -1.32
C LYS A 35 -3.88 1.48 -0.69
N ILE A 36 -4.18 0.25 -1.06
CA ILE A 36 -3.49 -0.96 -0.62
C ILE A 36 -2.72 -1.51 -1.81
N VAL A 37 -1.42 -1.73 -1.65
CA VAL A 37 -0.61 -2.35 -2.70
C VAL A 37 -0.93 -3.84 -2.80
N LEU A 38 -1.27 -4.35 -3.99
CA LEU A 38 -1.66 -5.76 -4.17
C LEU A 38 -0.47 -6.71 -4.28
N HIS A 39 0.58 -6.28 -4.98
CA HIS A 39 1.76 -7.10 -5.22
C HIS A 39 3.00 -6.34 -4.79
N SER A 40 3.96 -7.08 -4.24
CA SER A 40 5.26 -6.52 -3.93
C SER A 40 6.00 -6.14 -5.21
N TYR A 41 6.58 -4.95 -5.24
CA TYR A 41 7.40 -4.49 -6.36
C TYR A 41 8.59 -3.65 -5.89
N GLU A 42 9.61 -3.62 -6.75
CA GLU A 42 10.79 -2.78 -6.61
C GLU A 42 10.51 -1.39 -7.21
N ILE A 43 11.00 -0.35 -6.54
CA ILE A 43 11.04 1.01 -7.07
C ILE A 43 12.50 1.36 -7.31
N PRO A 44 12.86 1.81 -8.53
CA PRO A 44 14.18 2.37 -8.75
C PRO A 44 14.32 3.63 -7.88
N THR A 45 15.33 3.67 -7.00
CA THR A 45 15.71 4.93 -6.35
C THR A 45 16.71 5.67 -7.23
N PHE A 46 16.92 6.96 -6.95
CA PHE A 46 17.88 7.81 -7.67
C PHE A 46 19.33 7.30 -7.59
N ARG A 47 19.65 6.32 -6.72
CA ARG A 47 20.96 5.67 -6.63
C ARG A 47 20.83 4.22 -7.07
N LEU A 48 21.63 3.83 -8.07
CA LEU A 48 21.72 2.47 -8.62
C LEU A 48 22.09 1.39 -7.57
N SER A 49 22.57 1.78 -6.39
CA SER A 49 22.95 0.90 -5.29
C SER A 49 21.86 0.64 -4.24
N ASP A 50 20.79 1.44 -4.23
CA ASP A 50 19.73 1.35 -3.22
C ASP A 50 18.40 1.11 -3.95
N PHE A 51 17.90 -0.12 -4.00
CA PHE A 51 16.53 -0.36 -4.46
C PHE A 51 15.59 -0.39 -3.26
N ASP A 52 14.45 0.30 -3.36
CA ASP A 52 13.41 0.26 -2.34
C ASP A 52 12.27 -0.66 -2.79
N PHE A 53 11.80 -1.48 -1.86
CA PHE A 53 10.71 -2.42 -2.11
C PHE A 53 9.46 -1.93 -1.39
N VAL A 54 8.32 -2.01 -2.08
CA VAL A 54 7.01 -1.79 -1.46
C VAL A 54 6.36 -3.15 -1.21
N PRO A 55 6.14 -3.55 0.05
CA PRO A 55 5.42 -4.77 0.36
C PRO A 55 4.00 -4.73 -0.16
N ALA A 56 3.50 -5.88 -0.63
CA ALA A 56 2.07 -6.12 -0.71
C ALA A 56 1.39 -5.84 0.65
N GLY A 57 0.13 -5.42 0.61
CA GLY A 57 -0.63 -4.95 1.77
C GLY A 57 -0.13 -3.64 2.38
N THR A 58 0.87 -2.97 1.80
CA THR A 58 1.21 -1.60 2.24
C THR A 58 0.02 -0.68 2.04
N ILE A 59 -0.43 -0.07 3.14
CA ILE A 59 -1.53 0.90 3.12
C ILE A 59 -0.97 2.32 3.00
N LYS A 60 -1.41 3.04 1.97
CA LYS A 60 -1.18 4.48 1.79
C LYS A 60 -2.46 5.22 2.13
N TRP A 61 -2.51 5.83 3.31
CA TRP A 61 -3.64 6.65 3.75
C TRP A 61 -3.68 7.99 3.01
N THR A 62 -4.88 8.46 2.67
CA THR A 62 -5.07 9.77 2.03
C THR A 62 -5.39 10.84 3.09
N LYS A 63 -5.48 12.10 2.64
CA LYS A 63 -5.91 13.23 3.48
C LYS A 63 -7.30 13.04 4.10
N HIS A 64 -8.16 12.19 3.53
CA HIS A 64 -9.53 11.95 4.02
C HIS A 64 -9.63 10.80 5.03
N ALA A 65 -8.53 10.09 5.33
CA ALA A 65 -8.55 8.92 6.20
C ALA A 65 -9.07 9.21 7.62
N TYR A 66 -9.03 10.46 8.08
CA TYR A 66 -9.60 10.88 9.37
C TYR A 66 -11.13 10.74 9.43
N MET A 67 -11.81 10.61 8.29
CA MET A 67 -13.26 10.45 8.21
C MET A 67 -13.73 9.01 8.44
N LEU A 68 -12.81 8.03 8.39
CA LEU A 68 -13.12 6.62 8.58
C LEU A 68 -13.43 6.31 10.05
N THR A 69 -14.41 5.42 10.28
CA THR A 69 -14.63 4.84 11.61
C THR A 69 -13.55 3.81 11.94
N GLU A 70 -13.52 3.39 13.21
CA GLU A 70 -12.60 2.35 13.65
C GLU A 70 -12.89 1.00 12.95
N GLU A 71 -14.16 0.66 12.78
CA GLU A 71 -14.57 -0.56 12.07
C GLU A 71 -14.14 -0.53 10.59
N GLN A 72 -14.32 0.60 9.91
CA GLN A 72 -13.89 0.77 8.52
C GLN A 72 -12.36 0.68 8.40
N ARG A 73 -11.62 1.28 9.34
CA ARG A 73 -10.15 1.16 9.38
C ARG A 73 -9.72 -0.29 9.58
N LYS A 74 -10.40 -1.03 10.46
CA LYS A 74 -10.14 -2.44 10.69
C LYS A 74 -10.38 -3.28 9.43
N GLN A 75 -11.49 -3.05 8.71
CA GLN A 75 -11.77 -3.73 7.44
C GLN A 75 -10.65 -3.51 6.41
N ILE A 76 -10.15 -2.28 6.28
CA ILE A 76 -9.04 -1.95 5.38
C ILE A 76 -7.75 -2.67 5.82
N GLN A 77 -7.48 -2.73 7.12
CA GLN A 77 -6.34 -3.46 7.68
C GLN A 77 -6.43 -4.96 7.41
N ASP A 78 -7.61 -5.56 7.57
CA ASP A 78 -7.85 -6.98 7.30
C ASP A 78 -7.56 -7.33 5.83
N VAL A 79 -8.01 -6.49 4.88
CA VAL A 79 -7.67 -6.65 3.45
C VAL A 79 -6.17 -6.55 3.21
N SER A 80 -5.50 -5.60 3.87
CA SER A 80 -4.04 -5.44 3.80
C SER A 80 -3.30 -6.67 4.32
N ILE A 81 -3.73 -7.25 5.44
CA ILE A 81 -3.14 -8.45 6.03
C ILE A 81 -3.29 -9.63 5.08
N LYS A 82 -4.50 -9.86 4.57
CA LYS A 82 -4.74 -10.93 3.58
C LYS A 82 -3.84 -10.77 2.35
N THR A 83 -3.71 -9.54 1.86
CA THR A 83 -2.85 -9.23 0.71
C THR A 83 -1.37 -9.54 0.98
N ARG A 84 -0.89 -9.33 2.21
CA ARG A 84 0.46 -9.73 2.63
C ARG A 84 0.63 -11.24 2.68
N GLU A 85 -0.35 -11.95 3.19
CA GLU A 85 -0.33 -13.41 3.27
C GLU A 85 -0.31 -14.03 1.87
N ASP A 86 -1.14 -13.54 0.96
CA ASP A 86 -1.23 -13.98 -0.43
C ASP A 86 0.09 -13.76 -1.20
N ASP A 87 0.89 -12.74 -0.84
CA ASP A 87 2.15 -12.38 -1.51
C ASP A 87 3.41 -12.68 -0.68
N LYS A 88 3.28 -13.48 0.39
CA LYS A 88 4.33 -13.72 1.38
C LYS A 88 5.66 -14.17 0.78
N GLU A 89 5.62 -15.13 -0.15
CA GLU A 89 6.84 -15.67 -0.76
C GLU A 89 7.64 -14.59 -1.51
N ARG A 90 6.93 -13.67 -2.17
CA ARG A 90 7.53 -12.57 -2.92
C ARG A 90 8.14 -11.54 -1.98
N ILE A 91 7.45 -11.23 -0.87
CA ILE A 91 7.96 -10.37 0.20
C ILE A 91 9.26 -10.97 0.78
N GLU A 92 9.27 -12.25 1.11
CA GLU A 92 10.45 -12.95 1.65
C GLU A 92 11.61 -12.97 0.64
N HIS A 93 11.31 -13.11 -0.65
CA HIS A 93 12.32 -13.03 -1.71
C HIS A 93 12.98 -11.65 -1.75
N PHE A 94 12.20 -10.57 -1.86
CA PHE A 94 12.73 -9.21 -1.89
C PHE A 94 13.46 -8.82 -0.60
N THR A 95 12.99 -9.30 0.55
CA THR A 95 13.66 -9.08 1.85
C THR A 95 15.07 -9.69 1.85
N ARG A 96 15.21 -10.92 1.37
CA ARG A 96 16.52 -11.59 1.21
C ARG A 96 17.46 -10.85 0.26
N LEU A 97 16.93 -10.32 -0.85
CA LEU A 97 17.72 -9.52 -1.79
C LEU A 97 18.25 -8.22 -1.14
N LYS A 98 17.39 -7.52 -0.39
CA LYS A 98 17.77 -6.29 0.32
C LYS A 98 18.87 -6.56 1.36
N GLU A 99 18.71 -7.62 2.17
CA GLU A 99 19.72 -8.01 3.15
C GLU A 99 21.06 -8.39 2.50
N ALA A 100 21.03 -9.12 1.39
CA ALA A 100 22.23 -9.48 0.65
C ALA A 100 22.95 -8.24 0.07
N SER A 101 22.19 -7.25 -0.43
CA SER A 101 22.75 -6.00 -0.93
C SER A 101 23.46 -5.21 0.18
N LEU A 102 22.79 -5.02 1.33
CA LEU A 102 23.35 -4.31 2.49
C LEU A 102 24.63 -4.98 3.02
N ARG A 103 24.67 -6.32 3.04
CA ARG A 103 25.87 -7.06 3.47
C ARG A 103 27.05 -6.92 2.52
N LYS A 104 26.82 -6.73 1.22
CA LYS A 104 27.89 -6.49 0.24
C LYS A 104 28.49 -5.11 0.44
N HIS A 105 27.64 -4.09 0.56
CA HIS A 105 28.08 -2.71 0.81
C HIS A 105 28.93 -2.59 2.08
N ASN A 106 28.51 -3.19 3.20
CA ASN A 106 29.27 -3.12 4.46
C ASN A 106 30.60 -3.92 4.50
N LYS A 107 30.91 -4.70 3.46
CA LYS A 107 32.20 -5.42 3.34
C LYS A 107 33.23 -4.67 2.49
N GLU A 108 32.79 -3.63 1.78
CA GLU A 108 33.63 -2.81 0.91
C GLU A 108 34.07 -1.50 1.60
N ASP A 109 33.62 -1.26 2.84
CA ASP A 109 34.06 -0.20 3.77
C ASP A 109 34.99 -0.75 4.87
#